data_AF-Q71IW2-F1
#
_entry.id   AF-Q71IW2-F1
#
_cell.length_a   1.000
_cell.length_b   1.000
_cell.length_c   1.000
_cell.angle_alpha   90.00
_cell.angle_beta   90.00
_cell.angle_gamma   90.00
#
_symmetry.space_group_name_H-M   'P 1'
#
loop_
_entity.id
_entity.type
_entity.pdbx_description
1 polymer ?
#
loop_
_entity_poly.entity_id
_entity_poly.type
_entity_poly.pdbx_seq_one_letter_code
_entity_poly.pdbx_strand_id
1 'polypeptide(L)' 'LQILCADAANLVAYFGENSTSKIYLNFSDPWPKSRHEKRRLTYKDFLAKYQAVLTGDGLIEF' A
#
# COMPACT_ATOMS: atom_id res chain seq x y z
N LEU A 1 19.37 3.17 -6.22
CA LEU A 1 18.15 2.33 -6.19
C LEU A 1 18.19 1.52 -4.90
N GLN A 2 17.16 1.62 -4.06
CA GLN A 2 16.99 0.75 -2.90
C GLN A 2 15.82 -0.19 -3.20
N ILE A 3 15.97 -1.46 -2.86
CA ILE A 3 14.94 -2.48 -3.05
C ILE A 3 14.73 -3.14 -1.69
N LEU A 4 13.47 -3.27 -1.28
CA LEU A 4 13.08 -3.89 -0.04
C LEU A 4 12.24 -5.14 -0.37
N CYS A 5 12.69 -6.31 0.08
CA CYS A 5 11.88 -7.52 0.06
C CYS A 5 11.09 -7.59 1.37
N ALA A 6 9.84 -7.15 1.34
CA ALA A 6 8.97 -7.07 2.52
C ALA A 6 7.50 -7.26 2.16
N ASP A 7 6.69 -7.52 3.18
CA ASP A 7 5.24 -7.57 3.06
C ASP A 7 4.64 -6.17 3.21
N ALA A 8 3.77 -5.78 2.27
CA ALA A 8 3.01 -4.54 2.32
C ALA A 8 2.14 -4.43 3.59
N ALA A 9 1.82 -5.54 4.24
CA ALA A 9 1.13 -5.54 5.52
C ALA A 9 1.93 -4.82 6.63
N ASN A 10 3.27 -4.75 6.52
CA ASN A 10 4.14 -4.12 7.51
C ASN A 10 4.66 -2.75 7.08
N LEU A 11 4.04 -2.10 6.08
CA LEU A 11 4.51 -0.85 5.48
C LEU A 11 4.91 0.24 6.49
N VAL A 12 4.11 0.42 7.54
CA VAL A 12 4.31 1.46 8.57
C VAL A 12 5.57 1.20 9.43
N ALA A 13 6.09 -0.03 9.45
CA ALA A 13 7.34 -0.34 10.13
C ALA A 13 8.58 0.08 9.31
N TYR A 14 8.42 0.27 8.00
CA TYR A 14 9.52 0.59 7.08
C TYR A 14 9.58 2.07 6.70
N PHE A 15 8.43 2.75 6.69
CA PHE A 15 8.30 4.15 6.30
C PHE A 15 7.76 4.98 7.47
N GLY A 16 8.32 6.18 7.64
CA GLY A 16 7.81 7.13 8.62
C GLY A 16 6.45 7.71 8.23
N GLU A 17 5.76 8.31 9.20
CA GLU A 17 4.52 9.03 8.93
C GLU A 17 4.76 10.19 7.95
N ASN A 18 3.83 10.41 7.01
CA ASN A 18 3.91 11.46 5.99
C ASN A 18 5.26 11.52 5.23
N SER A 19 5.92 10.37 5.04
CA SER A 19 7.26 10.30 4.41
C SER A 19 7.22 10.01 2.91
N THR A 20 6.06 9.60 2.38
CA THR A 20 5.88 9.20 0.98
C THR A 20 4.94 10.16 0.25
N SER A 21 5.30 10.60 -0.94
CA SER A 21 4.42 11.46 -1.77
C SER A 21 3.55 10.66 -2.73
N LYS A 22 4.00 9.49 -3.18
CA LYS A 22 3.26 8.70 -4.17
C LYS A 22 3.50 7.21 -4.02
N ILE A 23 2.44 6.42 -4.18
CA ILE A 23 2.47 4.96 -4.20
C ILE A 23 1.97 4.49 -5.57
N TYR A 24 2.71 3.58 -6.18
CA TYR A 24 2.33 2.94 -7.45
C TYR A 24 2.01 1.47 -7.20
N LEU A 25 0.85 1.02 -7.67
CA LEU A 25 0.42 -0.38 -7.60
C LEU A 25 0.22 -0.92 -9.02
N ASN A 26 1.32 -1.35 -9.65
CA ASN A 26 1.25 -1.83 -11.02
C ASN A 26 0.82 -3.30 -11.07
N PHE A 27 -0.34 -3.59 -11.66
CA PHE A 27 -0.83 -4.95 -11.93
C PHE A 27 -0.87 -5.85 -10.68
N SER A 28 -1.32 -5.29 -9.55
CA SER A 28 -1.46 -6.04 -8.30
C SER A 28 -2.47 -7.20 -8.43
N ASP A 29 -2.29 -8.26 -7.64
CA ASP A 29 -3.15 -9.45 -7.70
C ASP A 29 -4.64 -9.11 -7.52
N PRO A 30 -5.51 -9.46 -8.49
CA PRO A 30 -6.91 -9.02 -8.48
C PRO A 30 -7.79 -9.76 -7.47
N TRP A 31 -7.37 -10.95 -7.01
CA TRP A 31 -8.12 -11.81 -6.09
C TRP A 31 -9.63 -11.89 -6.40
N PRO A 32 -10.04 -12.58 -7.47
CA PRO A 32 -11.42 -12.52 -7.98
C PRO A 32 -12.46 -13.15 -7.04
N LYS A 33 -12.05 -14.07 -6.14
CA LYS A 33 -12.96 -14.75 -5.20
C LYS A 33 -13.24 -13.85 -3.99
N SER A 34 -14.51 -13.69 -3.60
CA SER A 34 -14.92 -12.81 -2.49
C SER A 34 -14.22 -13.13 -1.16
N ARG A 35 -13.98 -14.41 -0.87
CA ARG A 35 -13.23 -14.82 0.34
C ARG A 35 -11.78 -14.30 0.40
N HIS A 36 -11.21 -13.84 -0.71
CA HIS A 36 -9.85 -13.32 -0.81
C HIS A 36 -9.79 -11.79 -0.93
N GLU A 37 -10.92 -11.09 -0.82
CA GLU A 37 -10.99 -9.64 -0.96
C GLU A 37 -10.01 -8.89 -0.05
N LYS A 38 -9.83 -9.38 1.19
CA LYS A 38 -8.89 -8.81 2.18
C LYS A 38 -7.41 -8.86 1.76
N ARG A 39 -7.07 -9.64 0.72
CA ARG A 39 -5.71 -9.76 0.19
C ARG A 39 -5.41 -8.75 -0.91
N ARG A 40 -6.43 -8.04 -1.42
CA ARG A 40 -6.23 -6.99 -2.43
C ARG A 40 -5.48 -5.84 -1.78
N LEU A 41 -4.42 -5.36 -2.42
CA LEU A 41 -3.65 -4.20 -1.96
C LEU A 41 -4.50 -2.91 -1.95
N THR A 42 -5.63 -2.90 -2.64
CA THR A 42 -6.63 -1.82 -2.62
C THR A 42 -7.69 -2.00 -1.53
N TYR A 43 -7.60 -3.03 -0.68
CA TYR A 43 -8.53 -3.22 0.44
C TYR A 43 -8.31 -2.16 1.52
N LYS A 44 -9.38 -1.80 2.24
CA LYS A 44 -9.39 -0.74 3.26
C LYS A 44 -8.25 -0.82 4.29
N ASP A 45 -7.84 -2.02 4.69
CA ASP A 45 -6.77 -2.20 5.67
C ASP A 45 -5.39 -1.78 5.13
N PHE A 46 -5.16 -1.95 3.81
CA PHE A 46 -3.96 -1.45 3.14
C PHE A 46 -4.04 0.05 2.88
N LEU A 47 -5.21 0.55 2.46
CA LEU A 47 -5.43 1.98 2.25
C LEU A 47 -5.18 2.80 3.53
N ALA A 48 -5.59 2.29 4.70
CA ALA A 48 -5.30 2.92 5.98
C ALA A 48 -3.79 3.01 6.28
N LYS A 49 -3.02 1.98 5.89
CA LYS A 49 -1.56 1.98 6.03
C LYS A 49 -0.90 2.95 5.06
N TYR A 50 -1.39 3.00 3.82
CA TYR A 50 -0.94 3.98 2.83
C TYR A 50 -1.19 5.40 3.31
N GLN A 51 -2.37 5.68 3.87
CA GLN A 51 -2.69 6.99 4.42
C GLN A 51 -1.75 7.39 5.57
N ALA A 52 -1.31 6.46 6.41
CA ALA A 52 -0.39 6.77 7.51
C ALA A 52 1.01 7.21 7.00
N VAL A 53 1.47 6.63 5.89
CA VAL A 53 2.81 6.94 5.34
C VAL A 53 2.79 8.02 4.26
N LEU A 54 1.64 8.27 3.65
CA LEU A 54 1.47 9.30 2.63
C LEU A 54 1.42 10.69 3.26
N THR A 55 2.00 11.67 2.58
CA THR A 55 1.77 13.09 2.88
C THR A 55 0.31 13.47 2.65
N GLY A 56 -0.15 14.59 3.19
CA GLY A 56 -1.53 15.07 2.99
C GLY A 56 -1.98 15.16 1.53
N ASP A 57 -1.07 15.55 0.62
CA ASP A 57 -1.31 15.61 -0.83
C ASP A 57 -0.83 14.35 -1.57
N GLY A 58 -0.63 13.25 -0.84
CA GLY A 58 -0.08 12.02 -1.36
C GLY A 58 -1.07 11.29 -2.28
N LEU A 59 -0.54 10.62 -3.31
CA LEU A 59 -1.35 9.97 -4.35
C LEU A 59 -1.08 8.47 -4.42
N ILE A 60 -2.12 7.70 -4.75
CA ILE A 60 -2.01 6.29 -5.11
C ILE A 60 -2.41 6.15 -6.57
N GLU A 61 -1.56 5.55 -7.39
CA GLU A 61 -1.82 5.28 -8.81
C GLU A 61 -1.79 3.77 -9.04
N PHE A 62 -2.87 3.22 -9.62
CA PHE A 62 -3.10 1.79 -9.76
C PHE A 62 -3.94 1.46 -11.00
#